data_AF-A0A3M0Y3Q2-F1
#
_entry.id   AF-A0A3M0Y3Q2-F1
#
_cell.length_a   1.000
_cell.length_b   1.000
_cell.length_c   1.000
_cell.angle_alpha   90.00
_cell.angle_beta   90.00
_cell.angle_gamma   90.00
#
_symmetry.space_group_name_H-M   'P 1'
#
loop_
_entity.id
_entity.type
_entity.pdbx_description
1 polymer ?
#
loop_
_entity_poly.entity_id
_entity_poly.type
_entity_poly.pdbx_seq_one_letter_code
_entity_poly.pdbx_strand_id
1 'polypeptide(L)'
;MATFRFKLERVLEQRRLREQETMRALAELERDRLAIEHELATRQRQIAQAKDDLREALARDEAPIDLTGVRLQKTASLHLLRRAHDAALRLAGVMRKLEQARKVYLEARAARQAVELLKERARARWLAAERKADQNAMDEIASVRFVRDRLGS
;
A
#
# COMPACT_ATOMS: atom_id res chain seq x y z
N MET A 1 -0.90 4.81 40.82
CA MET A 1 0.04 4.16 39.88
C MET A 1 0.45 5.19 38.85
N ALA A 2 1.74 5.31 38.56
CA ALA A 2 2.20 6.26 37.54
C ALA A 2 1.76 5.78 36.15
N THR A 3 1.51 6.70 35.21
CA THR A 3 1.17 6.32 33.82
C THR A 3 2.43 6.40 32.95
N PHE A 4 2.68 5.36 32.14
CA PHE A 4 3.77 5.39 31.16
C PHE A 4 3.57 6.49 30.13
N ARG A 5 4.57 7.38 29.97
CA ARG A 5 4.61 8.40 28.93
C ARG A 5 5.82 8.19 28.02
N PHE A 6 5.56 7.88 26.76
CA PHE A 6 6.64 7.71 25.78
C PHE A 6 7.16 9.07 25.29
N LYS A 7 8.47 9.28 25.41
CA LYS A 7 9.09 10.57 25.07
C LYS A 7 9.01 10.94 23.59
N LEU A 8 8.89 9.95 22.70
CA LEU A 8 8.87 10.15 21.25
C LEU A 8 7.45 9.97 20.65
N GLU A 9 6.39 10.16 21.44
CA GLU A 9 5.01 9.97 20.96
C GLU A 9 4.70 10.88 19.75
N ARG A 10 5.13 12.15 19.78
CA ARG A 10 4.96 13.09 18.66
C ARG A 10 5.68 12.64 17.39
N VAL A 11 6.86 12.05 17.53
CA VAL A 11 7.61 11.50 16.40
C VAL A 11 6.85 10.29 15.83
N LEU A 12 6.30 9.44 16.70
CA LEU A 12 5.52 8.29 16.27
C LEU A 12 4.25 8.70 15.52
N GLU A 13 3.53 9.71 16.00
CA GLU A 13 2.38 10.33 15.31
C GLU A 13 2.78 10.83 13.92
N GLN A 14 3.86 11.62 13.83
CA GLN A 14 4.36 12.12 12.54
C GLN A 14 4.72 10.98 11.57
N ARG A 15 5.35 9.90 12.05
CA ARG A 15 5.71 8.74 11.23
C ARG A 15 4.47 7.99 10.73
N ARG A 16 3.41 7.88 11.55
CA ARG A 16 2.12 7.31 11.13
C ARG A 16 1.46 8.14 10.03
N LEU A 17 1.44 9.48 10.18
CA LEU A 17 0.92 10.37 9.15
C LEU A 17 1.70 10.20 7.85
N ARG A 18 3.03 10.15 7.92
CA ARG A 18 3.87 9.95 6.74
C ARG A 18 3.62 8.60 6.05
N GLU A 19 3.50 7.51 6.81
CA GLU A 19 3.14 6.20 6.27
C GLU A 19 1.77 6.27 5.55
N GLN A 20 0.77 6.92 6.16
CA GLN A 20 -0.54 7.10 5.54
C GLN A 20 -0.51 7.92 4.24
N GLU A 21 0.25 9.02 4.20
CA GLU A 21 0.45 9.82 2.98
C GLU A 21 1.02 8.98 1.84
N THR A 22 2.09 8.23 2.14
CA THR A 22 2.76 7.39 1.12
C THR A 22 1.88 6.22 0.68
N MET A 23 1.09 5.65 1.58
CA MET A 23 0.08 4.63 1.26
C MET A 23 -1.02 5.18 0.34
N ARG A 24 -1.50 6.41 0.57
CA ARG A 24 -2.49 7.07 -0.30
C ARG A 24 -1.94 7.31 -1.69
N ALA A 25 -0.72 7.86 -1.79
CA ALA A 25 -0.05 8.07 -3.07
C ALA A 25 0.16 6.76 -3.85
N LEU A 26 0.54 5.68 -3.16
CA LEU A 26 0.64 4.34 -3.75
C LEU A 26 -0.73 3.85 -4.25
N ALA A 27 -1.79 4.02 -3.47
CA ALA A 27 -3.14 3.61 -3.84
C ALA A 27 -3.68 4.37 -5.06
N GLU A 28 -3.38 5.66 -5.18
CA GLU A 28 -3.74 6.46 -6.37
C GLU A 28 -3.08 5.89 -7.63
N LEU A 29 -1.77 5.60 -7.58
CA LEU A 29 -1.06 4.99 -8.71
C LEU A 29 -1.57 3.59 -9.05
N GLU A 30 -1.99 2.79 -8.07
CA GLU A 30 -2.60 1.47 -8.32
C GLU A 30 -3.97 1.61 -9.01
N ARG A 31 -4.77 2.62 -8.64
CA ARG A 31 -6.03 2.92 -9.35
C ARG A 31 -5.77 3.31 -10.79
N ASP A 32 -4.78 4.18 -11.03
CA ASP A 32 -4.39 4.58 -12.39
C ASP A 32 -3.93 3.37 -13.22
N ARG A 33 -3.13 2.47 -12.63
CA ARG A 33 -2.71 1.23 -13.29
C ARG A 33 -3.92 0.40 -13.71
N LEU A 34 -4.83 0.13 -12.79
CA LEU A 34 -6.03 -0.68 -13.07
C LEU A 34 -6.92 -0.04 -14.14
N ALA A 35 -7.07 1.29 -14.12
CA ALA A 35 -7.83 2.02 -15.13
C ALA A 35 -7.20 1.87 -16.53
N ILE A 36 -5.87 1.99 -16.64
CA ILE A 36 -5.15 1.83 -17.92
C ILE A 36 -5.20 0.37 -18.39
N GLU A 37 -5.06 -0.61 -17.50
CA GLU A 37 -5.17 -2.03 -17.83
C GLU A 37 -6.57 -2.36 -18.36
N HIS A 38 -7.62 -1.85 -17.72
CA HIS A 38 -8.99 -2.02 -18.19
C HIS A 38 -9.21 -1.36 -19.57
N GLU A 39 -8.66 -0.16 -19.79
CA GLU A 39 -8.70 0.49 -21.10
C GLU A 39 -8.01 -0.39 -22.16
N LEU A 40 -6.79 -0.86 -21.88
CA LEU A 40 -6.00 -1.69 -22.79
C LEU A 40 -6.74 -2.98 -23.16
N ALA A 41 -7.28 -3.70 -22.16
CA ALA A 41 -8.06 -4.91 -22.38
C ALA A 41 -9.32 -4.64 -23.24
N THR A 42 -9.97 -3.49 -23.03
CA THR A 42 -11.10 -3.07 -23.86
C THR A 42 -10.68 -2.79 -25.30
N ARG A 43 -9.56 -2.10 -25.52
CA ARG A 43 -9.03 -1.86 -26.88
C ARG A 43 -8.63 -3.16 -27.58
N GLN A 44 -8.00 -4.09 -26.87
CA GLN A 44 -7.63 -5.39 -27.42
C GLN A 44 -8.85 -6.20 -27.87
N ARG A 45 -9.93 -6.21 -27.08
CA ARG A 45 -11.20 -6.82 -27.48
C ARG A 45 -11.80 -6.15 -28.72
N GLN A 46 -11.78 -4.81 -28.78
CA GLN A 46 -12.24 -4.07 -29.96
C GLN A 46 -11.42 -4.40 -31.22
N ILE A 47 -10.10 -4.55 -31.08
CA ILE A 47 -9.22 -4.95 -32.19
C ILE A 47 -9.53 -6.38 -32.66
N ALA A 48 -9.75 -7.32 -31.73
CA ALA A 48 -10.10 -8.69 -32.05
C ALA A 48 -11.43 -8.75 -32.80
N GLN A 49 -12.47 -8.10 -32.27
CA GLN A 49 -13.77 -8.01 -32.92
C GLN A 49 -13.67 -7.40 -34.32
N ALA A 50 -12.97 -6.27 -34.47
CA ALA A 50 -12.83 -5.61 -35.77
C ALA A 50 -12.13 -6.50 -36.82
N LYS A 51 -11.22 -7.39 -36.39
CA LYS A 51 -10.56 -8.37 -37.26
C LYS A 51 -11.50 -9.51 -37.65
N ASP A 52 -12.31 -9.99 -36.71
CA ASP A 52 -13.28 -11.05 -36.97
C ASP A 52 -14.40 -10.56 -37.90
N ASP A 53 -14.91 -9.35 -37.68
CA ASP A 53 -15.88 -8.68 -38.57
C ASP A 53 -15.32 -8.54 -39.99
N LEU A 54 -14.04 -8.17 -40.12
CA LEU A 54 -13.36 -8.05 -41.41
C LEU A 54 -13.23 -9.41 -42.10
N ARG A 55 -12.88 -10.46 -41.34
CA ARG A 55 -12.76 -11.82 -41.88
C ARG A 55 -14.11 -12.31 -42.38
N GLU A 56 -15.19 -12.09 -41.62
CA GLU A 56 -16.54 -12.46 -42.02
C GLU A 56 -16.99 -11.71 -43.27
N ALA A 57 -16.74 -10.40 -43.35
CA ALA A 57 -17.08 -9.59 -44.52
C ALA A 57 -16.35 -10.03 -45.80
N LEU A 58 -15.11 -10.51 -45.67
CA LEU A 58 -14.31 -11.02 -46.80
C LEU A 58 -14.63 -12.47 -47.19
N ALA A 59 -15.22 -13.27 -46.29
CA ALA A 59 -15.55 -14.68 -46.53
C ALA A 59 -16.95 -14.89 -47.14
N ARG A 60 -17.71 -13.82 -47.41
CA ARG A 60 -19.02 -13.92 -48.07
C ARG A 60 -18.84 -14.19 -49.56
N ASP A 61 -18.89 -15.46 -49.94
CA ASP A 61 -18.69 -15.93 -51.33
C ASP A 61 -19.79 -15.49 -52.32
N GLU A 62 -20.97 -15.08 -51.84
CA GLU A 62 -22.14 -14.80 -52.69
C GLU A 62 -22.41 -13.30 -52.95
N ALA A 63 -21.64 -12.38 -52.35
CA ALA A 63 -21.85 -10.94 -52.47
C ALA A 63 -20.60 -10.22 -53.04
N PRO A 64 -20.77 -9.11 -53.80
CA PRO A 64 -19.62 -8.31 -54.21
C PRO A 64 -18.87 -7.76 -52.98
N ILE A 65 -17.55 -7.96 -52.95
CA ILE A 65 -16.70 -7.48 -51.85
C ILE A 65 -16.79 -5.95 -51.74
N ASP A 66 -17.25 -5.44 -50.60
CA ASP A 66 -17.25 -4.00 -50.31
C ASP A 66 -15.83 -3.52 -49.94
N LEU A 67 -15.05 -3.16 -50.95
CA LEU A 67 -13.71 -2.60 -50.80
C LEU A 67 -13.69 -1.28 -50.02
N THR A 68 -14.79 -0.51 -50.04
CA THR A 68 -14.88 0.76 -49.33
C THR A 68 -15.03 0.52 -47.83
N GLY A 69 -15.90 -0.41 -47.44
CA GLY A 69 -16.04 -0.91 -46.07
C GLY A 69 -14.74 -1.50 -45.53
N VAL A 70 -14.05 -2.33 -46.31
CA VAL A 70 -12.72 -2.89 -45.94
C VAL A 70 -11.69 -1.79 -45.66
N ARG A 71 -11.63 -0.75 -46.48
CA ARG A 71 -10.70 0.38 -46.30
C ARG A 71 -11.04 1.21 -45.04
N LEU A 72 -12.33 1.43 -44.77
CA LEU A 72 -12.79 2.11 -43.56
C LEU A 72 -12.43 1.29 -42.31
N GLN A 73 -12.68 -0.02 -42.32
CA GLN A 73 -12.36 -0.97 -41.25
C GLN A 73 -10.85 -1.01 -40.96
N LYS A 74 -10.01 -0.98 -42.00
CA LYS A 74 -8.54 -0.90 -41.87
C LYS A 74 -8.11 0.37 -41.14
N THR A 75 -8.68 1.52 -41.50
CA THR A 75 -8.37 2.80 -40.88
C THR A 75 -8.79 2.82 -39.41
N ALA A 76 -9.99 2.31 -39.10
CA ALA A 76 -10.47 2.15 -37.74
C ALA A 76 -9.55 1.24 -36.90
N SER A 77 -9.09 0.13 -37.49
CA SER A 77 -8.15 -0.80 -36.84
C SER A 77 -6.81 -0.15 -36.50
N LEU A 78 -6.27 0.69 -37.40
CA LEU A 78 -5.04 1.45 -37.15
C LEU A 78 -5.21 2.44 -35.98
N HIS A 79 -6.37 3.11 -35.89
CA HIS A 79 -6.66 3.99 -34.76
C HIS A 79 -6.75 3.23 -33.43
N LEU A 80 -7.36 2.05 -33.42
CA LEU A 80 -7.44 1.19 -32.23
C LEU A 80 -6.05 0.70 -31.79
N LEU A 81 -5.21 0.28 -32.75
CA LEU A 81 -3.83 -0.12 -32.51
C LEU A 81 -3.00 1.02 -31.90
N ARG A 82 -3.11 2.23 -32.45
CA ARG A 82 -2.43 3.41 -31.89
C ARG A 82 -2.86 3.68 -30.45
N ARG A 83 -4.16 3.67 -30.17
CA ARG A 83 -4.68 3.88 -28.81
C ARG A 83 -4.24 2.79 -27.83
N ALA A 84 -4.15 1.54 -28.27
CA ALA A 84 -3.62 0.45 -27.47
C ALA A 84 -2.12 0.66 -27.16
N HIS A 85 -1.34 1.10 -28.14
CA HIS A 85 0.07 1.48 -27.94
C HIS A 85 0.23 2.63 -26.95
N ASP A 86 -0.57 3.69 -27.09
CA ASP A 86 -0.56 4.84 -26.18
C ASP A 86 -0.93 4.43 -24.74
N ALA A 87 -1.91 3.53 -24.57
CA ALA A 87 -2.26 2.95 -23.28
C ALA A 87 -1.11 2.11 -22.69
N ALA A 88 -0.44 1.29 -23.49
CA ALA A 88 0.71 0.50 -23.06
C ALA A 88 1.89 1.37 -22.61
N LEU A 89 2.18 2.47 -23.32
CA LEU A 89 3.21 3.43 -22.92
C LEU A 89 2.87 4.13 -21.61
N ARG A 90 1.61 4.56 -21.44
CA ARG A 90 1.13 5.12 -20.16
C ARG A 90 1.25 4.11 -19.02
N LEU A 91 0.89 2.85 -19.26
CA LEU A 91 1.01 1.76 -18.28
C LEU A 91 2.46 1.59 -17.83
N ALA A 92 3.41 1.51 -18.77
CA ALA A 92 4.84 1.42 -18.45
C ALA A 92 5.31 2.62 -17.60
N GLY A 93 4.84 3.83 -17.90
CA GLY A 93 5.09 5.02 -17.10
C GLY A 93 4.57 4.92 -15.66
N VAL A 94 3.32 4.45 -15.49
CA VAL A 94 2.71 4.25 -14.16
C VAL A 94 3.41 3.14 -13.39
N MET A 95 3.80 2.04 -14.02
CA MET A 95 4.51 0.93 -13.37
C MET A 95 5.85 1.39 -12.76
N ARG A 96 6.61 2.24 -13.47
CA ARG A 96 7.85 2.82 -12.92
C ARG A 96 7.57 3.69 -11.69
N LYS A 97 6.51 4.52 -11.75
CA LYS A 97 6.10 5.35 -10.60
C LYS A 97 5.64 4.49 -9.42
N LEU A 98 4.91 3.41 -9.68
CA LEU A 98 4.47 2.45 -8.66
C LEU A 98 5.65 1.82 -7.93
N GLU A 99 6.67 1.37 -8.66
CA GLU A 99 7.86 0.78 -8.04
C GLU A 99 8.54 1.77 -7.08
N GLN A 100 8.67 3.04 -7.49
CA GLN A 100 9.21 4.08 -6.64
C GLN A 100 8.32 4.36 -5.43
N ALA A 101 7.01 4.48 -5.62
CA ALA A 101 6.06 4.70 -4.53
C ALA A 101 6.06 3.56 -3.51
N ARG A 102 6.19 2.30 -3.97
CA ARG A 102 6.33 1.12 -3.10
C ARG A 102 7.57 1.22 -2.23
N LYS A 103 8.73 1.60 -2.79
CA LYS A 103 9.97 1.80 -2.03
C LYS A 103 9.78 2.85 -0.93
N VAL A 104 9.23 4.02 -1.29
CA VAL A 104 8.97 5.11 -0.34
C VAL A 104 8.00 4.69 0.78
N TYR A 105 6.94 3.96 0.45
CA TYR A 105 6.00 3.43 1.44
C TYR A 105 6.68 2.44 2.41
N LEU A 106 7.50 1.53 1.88
CA LEU A 106 8.23 0.55 2.71
C LEU A 106 9.22 1.25 3.65
N GLU A 107 9.93 2.27 3.18
CA GLU A 107 10.82 3.08 4.02
C GLU A 107 10.04 3.82 5.13
N ALA A 108 8.90 4.43 4.80
CA ALA A 108 8.05 5.11 5.78
C ALA A 108 7.52 4.13 6.84
N ARG A 109 7.08 2.95 6.42
CA ARG A 109 6.64 1.86 7.30
C ARG A 109 7.76 1.37 8.21
N ALA A 110 8.94 1.11 7.67
CA ALA A 110 10.10 0.68 8.45
C ALA A 110 10.50 1.73 9.50
N ALA A 111 10.50 3.01 9.11
CA ALA A 111 10.79 4.11 10.03
C ALA A 111 9.75 4.21 11.17
N ARG A 112 8.46 4.01 10.89
CA ARG A 112 7.44 3.92 11.95
C ARG A 112 7.69 2.74 12.88
N GLN A 113 7.91 1.54 12.32
CA GLN A 113 8.13 0.31 13.08
C GLN A 113 9.35 0.41 14.00
N ALA A 114 10.41 1.08 13.56
CA ALA A 114 11.58 1.35 14.40
C ALA A 114 11.21 2.16 15.66
N VAL A 115 10.36 3.18 15.53
CA VAL A 115 9.92 4.00 16.68
C VAL A 115 8.95 3.24 17.58
N GLU A 116 8.06 2.41 17.02
CA GLU A 116 7.20 1.52 17.81
C GLU A 116 8.03 0.55 18.66
N LEU A 117 9.08 -0.05 18.07
CA LEU A 117 9.98 -0.94 18.82
C LEU A 117 10.69 -0.20 19.96
N LEU A 118 11.08 1.06 19.77
CA LEU A 118 11.62 1.88 20.85
C LEU A 118 10.58 2.13 21.96
N LYS A 119 9.32 2.35 21.60
CA LYS A 119 8.21 2.52 22.55
C LYS A 119 7.98 1.26 23.37
N GLU A 120 7.94 0.10 22.72
CA GLU A 120 7.79 -1.20 23.37
C GLU A 120 8.93 -1.46 24.37
N ARG A 121 10.18 -1.25 23.95
CA ARG A 121 11.35 -1.38 24.83
C ARG A 121 11.32 -0.43 26.02
N ALA A 122 10.95 0.83 25.79
CA ALA A 122 10.81 1.82 26.85
C ALA A 122 9.71 1.44 27.84
N ARG A 123 8.57 0.93 27.34
CA ARG A 123 7.46 0.45 28.18
C ARG A 123 7.87 -0.75 29.02
N ALA A 124 8.58 -1.71 28.44
CA ALA A 124 9.08 -2.88 29.16
C ALA A 124 10.03 -2.48 30.31
N ARG A 125 10.95 -1.55 30.06
CA ARG A 125 11.84 -1.01 31.10
C ARG A 125 11.08 -0.30 32.21
N TRP A 126 10.09 0.50 31.85
CA TRP A 126 9.25 1.21 32.82
C TRP A 126 8.46 0.24 33.70
N LEU A 127 7.83 -0.79 33.12
CA LEU A 127 7.13 -1.84 33.86
C LEU A 127 8.07 -2.61 34.80
N ALA A 128 9.29 -2.92 34.35
CA ALA A 128 10.28 -3.60 35.20
C ALA A 128 10.71 -2.74 36.39
N ALA A 129 10.86 -1.42 36.18
CA ALA A 129 11.17 -0.48 37.26
C ALA A 129 10.02 -0.34 38.25
N GLU A 130 8.77 -0.25 37.78
CA GLU A 130 7.58 -0.18 38.62
C GLU A 130 7.45 -1.45 39.49
N ARG A 131 7.55 -2.64 38.88
CA ARG A 131 7.54 -3.91 39.63
C ARG A 131 8.64 -3.99 40.68
N LYS A 132 9.84 -3.50 40.37
CA LYS A 132 10.95 -3.48 41.33
C LYS A 132 10.68 -2.51 42.49
N ALA A 133 10.12 -1.34 42.21
CA ALA A 133 9.75 -0.37 43.23
C ALA A 133 8.64 -0.92 44.14
N ASP A 134 7.63 -1.56 43.57
CA ASP A 134 6.54 -2.20 44.32
C ASP A 134 7.06 -3.33 45.21
N GLN A 135 7.96 -4.19 44.68
CA GLN A 135 8.59 -5.25 45.46
C GLN A 135 9.38 -4.70 46.65
N ASN A 136 10.21 -3.67 46.42
CA ASN A 136 10.98 -3.03 47.48
C ASN A 136 10.06 -2.45 48.58
N ALA A 137 8.95 -1.81 48.18
CA ALA A 137 7.98 -1.27 49.14
C ALA A 137 7.31 -2.37 49.97
N MET A 138 7.01 -3.53 49.37
CA MET A 138 6.47 -4.69 50.09
C MET A 138 7.48 -5.29 51.06
N ASP A 139 8.75 -5.42 50.66
CA ASP A 139 9.83 -5.91 51.51
C ASP A 139 10.07 -4.98 52.70
N GLU A 140 10.03 -3.66 52.48
CA GLU A 140 10.12 -2.65 53.55
C GLU A 140 8.95 -2.79 54.55
N ILE A 141 7.71 -2.89 54.08
CA ILE A 141 6.53 -3.10 54.94
C ILE A 141 6.66 -4.39 55.76
N ALA A 142 7.12 -5.48 55.14
CA ALA A 142 7.34 -6.75 55.81
C ALA A 142 8.42 -6.64 56.90
N SER A 143 9.52 -5.93 56.61
CA SER A 143 10.61 -5.69 57.56
C SER A 143 10.17 -4.86 58.78
N VAL A 144 9.39 -3.80 58.56
CA VAL A 144 8.88 -2.93 59.63
C VAL A 144 7.89 -3.69 60.53
N ARG A 145 7.01 -4.52 59.94
CA ARG A 145 6.12 -5.40 60.71
C ARG A 145 6.90 -6.41 61.55
N PHE A 146 7.88 -7.08 60.97
CA PHE A 146 8.70 -8.06 61.68
C PHE A 146 9.46 -7.44 62.86
N VAL A 147 10.03 -6.23 62.68
CA VAL A 147 10.71 -5.51 63.78
C VAL A 147 9.72 -5.11 64.88
N ARG A 148 8.51 -4.66 64.52
CA ARG A 148 7.47 -4.28 65.47
C ARG A 148 7.01 -5.48 66.31
N ASP A 149 6.81 -6.64 65.70
CA ASP A 149 6.39 -7.86 66.40
C ASP A 149 7.48 -8.36 67.37
N ARG A 150 8.76 -8.14 67.05
CA ARG A 150 9.91 -8.56 67.86
C ARG A 150 10.23 -7.64 69.05
N LEU A 151 9.82 -6.37 68.99
CA LEU A 151 10.00 -5.38 70.07
C LEU A 151 8.76 -5.26 70.98
N GLY A 152 7.66 -5.91 70.61
CA GLY A 152 6.41 -5.95 71.39
C GLY A 152 6.22 -7.23 72.22
N SER A 153 7.22 -8.11 72.28
CA SER A 153 7.33 -9.27 73.20
C SER A 153 8.49 -9.05 74.16
#